data_AF-A0A1I5GA89-F1
#
_entry.id   AF-A0A1I5GA89-F1
#
_cell.length_a   1.000
_cell.length_b   1.000
_cell.length_c   1.000
_cell.angle_alpha   90.00
_cell.angle_beta   90.00
_cell.angle_gamma   90.00
#
_symmetry.space_group_name_H-M   'P 1'
#
loop_
_entity.id
_entity.type
_entity.pdbx_description
1 polymer ?
#
loop_
_entity_poly.entity_id
_entity_poly.type
_entity_poly.pdbx_seq_one_letter_code
_entity_poly.pdbx_strand_id
1 'polypeptide(L)'
;MKTPKGDRKISSGDIIVCPPSELGAHKIINTSDYEFLKYIDFDTTNSPDVVYYPDSDKTGIIIHNKSNTFFKNKNKTNYYEGE
;
A
#
# COMPACT_ATOMS: atom_id res chain seq x y z
N MET A 1 8.85 1.81 8.36
CA MET A 1 8.06 2.29 7.22
C MET A 1 8.98 2.51 6.04
N LYS A 2 8.67 1.89 4.90
CA LYS A 2 9.34 2.13 3.62
C LYS A 2 8.56 3.16 2.83
N THR A 3 9.24 4.10 2.19
CA THR A 3 8.67 5.14 1.32
C THR A 3 9.63 5.42 0.15
N PRO A 4 9.19 6.09 -0.92
CA PRO A 4 10.08 6.58 -1.98
C PRO A 4 11.22 7.48 -1.47
N LYS A 5 11.06 8.10 -0.29
CA LYS A 5 12.08 8.95 0.34
C LYS A 5 13.08 8.17 1.22
N GLY A 6 12.93 6.85 1.30
CA GLY A 6 13.75 5.96 2.12
C GLY A 6 13.00 5.34 3.30
N ASP A 7 13.74 4.51 4.02
CA ASP A 7 13.24 3.73 5.13
C ASP A 7 13.41 4.47 6.46
N ARG A 8 12.39 4.42 7.32
CA ARG A 8 12.44 4.98 8.67
C ARG A 8 11.79 4.06 9.70
N LYS A 9 12.30 4.07 10.93
CA LYS A 9 11.61 3.45 12.06
C LYS A 9 10.37 4.27 12.42
N ILE A 10 9.36 3.59 12.94
CA ILE A 10 8.15 4.21 13.48
C ILE A 10 7.88 3.61 14.86
N SER A 11 7.16 4.35 15.70
CA SER A 11 6.85 3.98 17.08
C SER A 11 5.44 4.40 17.48
N SER A 12 4.98 3.92 18.64
CA SER A 12 3.71 4.34 19.22
C SER A 12 3.65 5.87 19.35
N GLY A 13 2.52 6.45 18.97
CA GLY A 13 2.30 7.90 18.94
C GLY A 13 2.67 8.58 17.62
N ASP A 14 3.35 7.91 16.70
CA ASP A 14 3.61 8.46 15.36
C ASP A 14 2.32 8.63 14.57
N ILE A 15 2.18 9.79 13.93
CA ILE A 15 1.11 10.08 12.97
C ILE A 15 1.70 10.06 11.57
N ILE A 16 1.12 9.23 10.71
CA ILE A 16 1.56 9.07 9.33
C ILE A 16 0.48 9.61 8.42
N VAL A 17 0.85 10.51 7.50
CA VAL A 17 -0.05 11.07 6.50
C VAL A 17 0.42 10.62 5.14
N CYS A 18 -0.49 10.03 4.35
CA CYS A 18 -0.21 9.48 3.03
C CYS A 18 -1.07 10.19 1.97
N PRO A 19 -0.72 11.42 1.52
CA PRO A 19 -1.48 12.11 0.50
C PRO A 19 -1.48 11.33 -0.82
N PRO A 20 -2.59 11.35 -1.59
CA PRO A 20 -2.64 10.72 -2.90
C PRO A 20 -1.63 11.37 -3.84
N SER A 21 -0.58 10.64 -4.19
CA SER A 21 0.47 11.07 -5.10
C SER A 21 1.36 9.89 -5.51
N GLU A 22 2.13 10.06 -6.58
CA GLU A 22 3.17 9.08 -6.98
C GLU A 22 4.25 8.87 -5.92
N LEU A 23 4.46 9.86 -5.03
CA LEU A 23 5.38 9.79 -3.91
C LEU A 23 4.73 9.21 -2.64
N GLY A 24 3.45 8.89 -2.68
CA GLY A 24 2.64 8.46 -1.54
C GLY A 24 2.76 6.97 -1.21
N ALA A 25 3.53 6.20 -1.98
CA ALA A 25 3.72 4.78 -1.70
C ALA A 25 4.30 4.57 -0.29
N HIS A 26 3.72 3.65 0.45
CA HIS A 26 4.12 3.37 1.82
C HIS A 26 3.92 1.90 2.16
N LYS A 27 4.84 1.37 2.98
CA LYS A 27 4.72 0.02 3.54
C LYS A 27 5.16 0.01 4.99
N ILE A 28 4.29 -0.52 5.85
CA ILE A 28 4.58 -0.77 7.25
C ILE A 28 4.90 -2.25 7.40
N ILE A 29 6.02 -2.55 8.05
CA ILE A 29 6.47 -3.92 8.33
C ILE A 29 6.63 -4.00 9.83
N ASN A 30 5.94 -4.96 10.47
CA ASN A 30 6.22 -5.28 11.86
C ASN A 30 7.55 -6.03 11.93
N THR A 31 8.56 -5.39 12.52
CA THR A 31 9.90 -5.98 12.69
C THR A 31 10.10 -6.57 14.08
N SER A 32 9.07 -6.64 14.91
CA SER A 32 9.12 -7.28 16.23
C SER A 32 8.81 -8.76 16.11
N ASP A 33 9.62 -9.60 16.75
CA ASP A 33 9.40 -11.05 16.82
C ASP A 33 8.33 -11.43 17.87
N TYR A 34 7.98 -10.52 18.77
CA TYR A 34 7.20 -10.82 19.97
C TYR A 34 5.98 -9.92 20.17
N GLU A 35 5.94 -8.75 19.54
CA GLU A 35 4.88 -7.77 19.75
C GLU A 35 4.04 -7.59 18.48
N PHE A 36 2.72 -7.54 18.65
CA PHE A 36 1.80 -7.17 17.59
C PHE A 36 1.79 -5.67 17.37
N LEU A 37 2.03 -5.24 16.13
CA LEU A 37 1.75 -3.88 15.73
C LEU A 37 0.24 -3.61 15.72
N LYS A 38 -0.20 -2.63 16.49
CA LYS A 38 -1.58 -2.12 16.48
C LYS A 38 -1.58 -0.67 16.02
N TYR A 39 -2.42 -0.37 15.05
CA TYR A 39 -2.62 0.98 14.53
C TYR A 39 -4.08 1.14 14.09
N ILE A 40 -4.51 2.38 13.95
CA ILE A 40 -5.76 2.74 13.30
C ILE A 40 -5.44 3.42 11.99
N ASP A 41 -6.17 3.06 10.94
CA ASP A 41 -6.05 3.65 9.62
C ASP A 41 -7.38 4.31 9.25
N PHE A 42 -7.29 5.46 8.59
CA PHE A 42 -8.42 6.22 8.09
C PHE A 42 -8.12 6.64 6.66
N ASP A 43 -8.99 6.22 5.74
CA ASP A 43 -8.89 6.52 4.34
C ASP A 43 -10.22 7.00 3.75
N THR A 44 -10.13 7.60 2.57
CA THR A 44 -11.31 7.94 1.76
C THR A 44 -11.60 6.78 0.81
N THR A 45 -12.86 6.37 0.68
CA THR A 45 -13.26 5.31 -0.24
C THR A 45 -13.68 5.88 -1.60
N ASN A 46 -12.72 6.00 -2.52
CA ASN A 46 -12.97 6.44 -3.90
C ASN A 46 -13.29 5.25 -4.81
N SER A 47 -14.08 5.49 -5.87
CA SER A 47 -14.31 4.49 -6.90
C SER A 47 -14.45 5.10 -8.31
N PRO A 48 -13.59 4.73 -9.28
CA PRO A 48 -12.46 3.81 -9.14
C PRO A 48 -11.33 4.41 -8.29
N ASP A 49 -10.57 3.55 -7.61
CA ASP A 49 -9.27 3.89 -7.05
C ASP A 49 -8.16 3.16 -7.82
N VAL A 50 -7.04 3.85 -8.05
CA VAL A 50 -5.91 3.35 -8.85
C VAL A 50 -4.67 3.34 -7.98
N VAL A 51 -4.18 2.13 -7.70
CA VAL A 51 -3.09 1.90 -6.74
C VAL A 51 -1.88 1.34 -7.46
N TYR A 52 -0.73 1.98 -7.33
CA TYR A 52 0.53 1.48 -7.87
C TYR A 52 1.37 0.82 -6.76
N TYR A 53 1.84 -0.40 -7.02
CA TYR A 53 2.69 -1.20 -6.14
C TYR A 53 4.12 -1.19 -6.72
N PRO A 54 5.02 -0.32 -6.23
CA PRO A 54 6.32 -0.10 -6.85
C PRO A 54 7.26 -1.30 -6.75
N ASP A 55 7.19 -2.07 -5.66
CA ASP A 55 8.10 -3.21 -5.43
C ASP A 55 7.85 -4.36 -6.40
N SER A 56 6.59 -4.55 -6.83
CA SER A 56 6.16 -5.63 -7.71
C SER A 56 5.84 -5.18 -9.13
N ASP A 57 5.95 -3.88 -9.43
CA ASP A 57 5.59 -3.23 -10.69
C ASP A 57 4.16 -3.59 -11.14
N LYS A 58 3.20 -3.44 -10.20
CA LYS A 58 1.79 -3.73 -10.44
C LYS A 58 0.93 -2.48 -10.30
N THR A 59 -0.11 -2.39 -11.13
CA THR A 59 -1.20 -1.43 -10.96
C THR A 59 -2.49 -2.16 -10.63
N GLY A 60 -3.13 -1.79 -9.52
CA GLY A 60 -4.46 -2.22 -9.13
C GLY A 60 -5.53 -1.19 -9.53
N ILE A 61 -6.64 -1.67 -10.08
CA ILE A 61 -7.86 -0.88 -10.30
C ILE A 61 -8.94 -1.46 -9.39
N ILE A 62 -9.36 -0.65 -8.43
CA ILE A 62 -10.29 -1.00 -7.36
C ILE A 62 -11.62 -0.31 -7.63
N ILE A 63 -12.69 -1.09 -7.82
CA ILE A 63 -14.01 -0.57 -8.14
C ILE A 63 -15.01 -1.14 -7.13
N HIS A 64 -15.86 -0.28 -6.57
CA HIS A 64 -16.89 -0.69 -5.62
C HIS A 64 -17.80 -1.75 -6.23
N ASN A 65 -18.12 -2.77 -5.44
CA ASN A 65 -18.98 -3.89 -5.80
C ASN A 65 -18.48 -4.70 -7.02
N LYS A 66 -17.18 -4.64 -7.34
CA LYS A 66 -16.55 -5.48 -8.36
C LYS A 66 -15.29 -6.13 -7.81
N SER A 67 -14.88 -7.23 -8.43
CA SER A 67 -13.59 -7.84 -8.13
C SER A 67 -12.44 -6.91 -8.53
N ASN A 68 -11.46 -6.77 -7.65
CA ASN A 68 -10.23 -6.01 -7.91
C ASN A 68 -9.49 -6.60 -9.10
N THR A 69 -8.91 -5.73 -9.93
CA THR A 69 -8.12 -6.15 -11.10
C THR A 69 -6.71 -5.60 -11.00
N PHE A 70 -5.72 -6.43 -11.31
CA PHE A 70 -4.31 -6.08 -11.21
C PHE A 70 -3.62 -6.32 -12.55
N PHE A 71 -2.68 -5.47 -12.90
CA PHE A 71 -1.92 -5.52 -14.14
C PHE A 71 -0.43 -5.35 -13.87
N LYS A 72 0.40 -6.12 -14.59
CA LYS A 72 1.86 -6.01 -14.65
C LYS A 72 2.29 -6.11 -16.11
N ASN A 73 3.03 -5.14 -16.63
CA ASN A 73 3.42 -5.11 -18.05
C ASN A 73 2.24 -5.31 -19.03
N LYS A 74 1.10 -4.66 -18.75
CA LYS A 74 -0.18 -4.78 -19.50
C LYS A 74 -0.87 -6.15 -19.41
N ASN A 75 -0.26 -7.14 -18.76
CA ASN A 75 -0.88 -8.44 -18.53
C ASN A 75 -1.66 -8.44 -17.23
N LYS A 76 -2.86 -9.03 -17.24
CA LYS A 76 -3.65 -9.24 -16.04
C LYS A 76 -2.90 -10.20 -15.10
N THR A 77 -2.86 -9.86 -13.82
CA THR A 77 -2.20 -10.66 -12.78
C THR A 77 -3.07 -10.75 -11.52
N ASN A 78 -2.57 -11.44 -10.49
CA ASN A 78 -3.19 -11.55 -9.17
C ASN A 78 -2.53 -10.58 -8.17
N TYR A 79 -3.19 -10.38 -7.03
CA TYR A 79 -2.72 -9.45 -5.99
C TYR A 79 -1.36 -9.86 -5.41
N TYR A 80 -1.10 -11.15 -5.20
CA TYR A 80 0.10 -11.65 -4.53
C TYR A 80 1.32 -11.84 -5.45
N GLU A 81 1.19 -11.55 -6.74
CA GLU A 81 2.28 -11.73 -7.71
C GLU A 81 3.48 -10.83 -7.38
N GLY A 82 4.58 -11.40 -6.88
CA GLY A 82 5.79 -10.64 -6.53
C GLY A 82 5.71 -9.86 -5.22
N GLU A 83 4.77 -10.19 -4.33
CA GLU A 83 4.77 -9.75 -2.92
C GLU A 83 5.65 -10.64 -2.03
#